data_AF-A0A7Y4XKI3-F1
#
_entry.id   AF-A0A7Y4XKI3-F1
#
_cell.length_a   1.000
_cell.length_b   1.000
_cell.length_c   1.000
_cell.angle_alpha   90.00
_cell.angle_beta   90.00
_cell.angle_gamma   90.00
#
_symmetry.space_group_name_H-M   'P 1'
#
loop_
_entity.id
_entity.type
_entity.pdbx_description
1 polymer ?
#
loop_
_entity_poly.entity_id
_entity_poly.type
_entity_poly.pdbx_seq_one_letter_code
_entity_poly.pdbx_strand_id
1 'polypeptide(L)'
;MKIYSISAALAGLLAIGAPAKAEDAPPAAYACTFEKGNSWSFDGGTYKSVTPSPLTFEITAINLEKQAADLSIDGKPAGKLRVVRALNANSFLEVANEGFLNLTTVYDRDETSGTYPAVHSRHFGVIGQPVFAQYAGSCKPK
;
A
#
# COMPACT_ATOMS: atom_id res chain seq x y z
N MET A 1 39.08 -23.90 61.37
CA MET A 1 38.51 -24.73 60.29
C MET A 1 38.31 -23.82 59.09
N LYS A 2 39.17 -23.95 58.08
CA LYS A 2 39.05 -23.28 56.75
C LYS A 2 37.85 -23.87 56.02
N ILE A 3 37.15 -23.09 55.19
CA ILE A 3 36.70 -23.44 53.83
C ILE A 3 35.96 -22.23 53.18
N TYR A 4 36.70 -21.62 52.24
CA TYR A 4 36.37 -21.00 50.94
C TYR A 4 35.23 -19.97 50.74
N SER A 5 35.69 -18.76 50.39
CA SER A 5 35.03 -17.78 49.51
C SER A 5 34.63 -18.40 48.16
N ILE A 6 33.43 -18.08 47.69
CA ILE A 6 33.12 -18.07 46.24
C ILE A 6 32.39 -16.76 45.93
N SER A 7 33.16 -15.78 45.49
CA SER A 7 32.66 -14.70 44.64
C SER A 7 32.42 -15.29 43.25
N ALA A 8 31.19 -15.27 42.76
CA ALA A 8 30.89 -15.48 41.36
C ALA A 8 30.20 -14.22 40.83
N ALA A 9 30.95 -13.45 40.06
CA ALA A 9 30.53 -12.23 39.39
C ALA A 9 29.40 -12.54 38.39
N LEU A 10 28.23 -11.92 38.58
CA LEU A 10 27.17 -11.90 37.60
C LEU A 10 27.44 -10.73 36.64
N ALA A 11 28.42 -10.92 35.75
CA ALA A 11 28.76 -9.98 34.70
C ALA A 11 28.00 -10.31 33.42
N GLY A 12 27.18 -9.36 32.97
CA GLY A 12 27.03 -9.03 31.56
C GLY A 12 26.18 -9.95 30.68
N LEU A 13 24.89 -9.64 30.59
CA LEU A 13 24.18 -9.68 29.30
C LEU A 13 23.18 -8.51 29.26
N LEU A 14 23.72 -7.29 29.17
CA LEU A 14 23.03 -6.21 28.47
C LEU A 14 23.07 -6.58 26.99
N ALA A 15 22.14 -7.43 26.56
CA ALA A 15 21.82 -7.55 25.16
C ALA A 15 21.32 -6.17 24.74
N ILE A 16 22.21 -5.43 24.07
CA ILE A 16 21.91 -4.21 23.35
C ILE A 16 20.87 -4.63 22.32
N GLY A 17 19.60 -4.52 22.67
CA GLY A 17 18.53 -4.53 21.69
C GLY A 17 18.89 -3.43 20.71
N ALA A 18 19.22 -3.81 19.47
CA ALA A 18 19.30 -2.85 18.40
C ALA A 18 18.01 -2.01 18.48
N PRO A 19 18.09 -0.67 18.47
CA PRO A 19 16.87 0.11 18.43
C PRO A 19 16.11 -0.37 17.22
N ALA A 20 14.90 -0.91 17.43
CA ALA A 20 13.93 -1.02 16.36
C ALA A 20 13.85 0.40 15.81
N LYS A 21 14.44 0.62 14.64
CA LYS A 21 14.29 1.89 13.95
C LYS A 21 12.78 2.02 13.77
N ALA A 22 12.19 3.00 14.46
CA ALA A 22 10.82 3.39 14.18
C ALA A 22 10.78 3.56 12.65
N GLU A 23 9.94 2.76 11.99
CA GLU A 23 9.66 2.96 10.57
C GLU A 23 9.34 4.44 10.40
N ASP A 24 10.10 5.12 9.53
CA ASP A 24 9.86 6.51 9.22
C ASP A 24 8.38 6.66 8.88
N ALA A 25 7.72 7.66 9.48
CA ALA A 25 6.31 7.88 9.26
C ALA A 25 6.05 7.91 7.74
N PRO A 26 5.05 7.17 7.24
CA PRO A 26 4.85 7.05 5.80
C PRO A 26 4.59 8.42 5.18
N PRO A 27 5.03 8.65 3.93
CA PRO A 27 4.80 9.88 3.20
C PRO A 27 3.36 10.40 3.30
N ALA A 28 3.21 11.71 3.45
CA ALA A 28 1.90 12.38 3.47
C ALA A 28 1.23 12.40 2.08
N ALA A 29 2.00 12.11 1.02
CA ALA A 29 1.51 11.97 -0.33
C ALA A 29 2.38 10.98 -1.14
N TYR A 30 1.75 10.28 -2.07
CA TYR A 30 2.36 9.39 -3.04
C TYR A 30 2.01 9.78 -4.46
N ALA A 31 2.97 9.65 -5.37
CA ALA A 31 2.74 9.54 -6.81
C ALA A 31 2.92 8.07 -7.22
N CYS A 32 1.88 7.47 -7.80
CA CYS A 32 1.83 6.05 -8.10
C CYS A 32 1.77 5.79 -9.61
N THR A 33 2.43 4.71 -10.05
CA THR A 33 2.47 4.28 -11.45
C THR A 33 2.30 2.77 -11.54
N PHE A 34 1.40 2.34 -12.41
CA PHE A 34 1.03 0.94 -12.61
C PHE A 34 1.09 0.61 -14.10
N GLU A 35 2.17 -0.07 -14.51
CA GLU A 35 2.44 -0.35 -15.93
C GLU A 35 2.01 -1.76 -16.35
N LYS A 36 1.85 -2.67 -15.37
CA LYS A 36 1.59 -4.09 -15.61
C LYS A 36 0.28 -4.48 -14.95
N GLY A 37 -0.50 -5.31 -15.62
CA GLY A 37 -1.73 -5.83 -15.07
C GLY A 37 -2.48 -6.74 -16.02
N ASN A 38 -3.65 -7.17 -15.56
CA ASN A 38 -4.61 -7.91 -16.33
C ASN A 38 -6.00 -7.32 -16.04
N SER A 39 -6.84 -7.26 -17.06
CA SER A 39 -8.24 -6.89 -16.96
C SER A 39 -9.10 -8.02 -17.47
N TRP A 40 -10.24 -8.24 -16.85
CA TRP A 40 -11.20 -9.25 -17.23
C TRP A 40 -12.59 -8.64 -17.34
N SER A 41 -13.31 -9.02 -18.39
CA SER A 41 -14.74 -8.75 -18.53
C SER A 41 -15.51 -10.06 -18.64
N PHE A 42 -16.74 -10.08 -18.14
CA PHE A 42 -17.67 -11.17 -18.43
C PHE A 42 -18.51 -10.78 -19.64
N ASP A 43 -18.51 -11.59 -20.68
CA ASP A 43 -19.27 -11.34 -21.91
C ASP A 43 -19.66 -12.68 -22.55
N GLY A 44 -20.93 -12.81 -22.93
CA GLY A 44 -21.44 -14.04 -23.54
C GLY A 44 -21.32 -15.29 -22.66
N GLY A 45 -21.37 -15.13 -21.33
CA GLY A 45 -21.29 -16.25 -20.38
C GLY A 45 -19.87 -16.71 -20.02
N THR A 46 -18.83 -15.98 -20.45
CA THR A 46 -17.44 -16.32 -20.18
C THR A 46 -16.59 -15.10 -19.83
N TYR A 47 -15.49 -15.33 -19.11
CA TYR A 47 -14.50 -14.29 -18.83
C TYR A 47 -13.49 -14.17 -19.97
N LYS A 48 -13.26 -12.95 -20.44
CA LYS A 48 -12.23 -12.61 -21.42
C LYS A 48 -11.19 -11.72 -20.75
N SER A 49 -9.91 -11.99 -20.99
CA SER A 49 -8.81 -11.21 -20.41
C SER A 49 -8.09 -10.37 -21.47
N VAL A 50 -7.70 -9.16 -21.10
CA VAL A 50 -6.88 -8.25 -21.89
C VAL A 50 -5.84 -7.58 -21.00
N THR A 51 -4.75 -7.11 -21.61
CA THR A 51 -3.82 -6.21 -20.93
C THR A 51 -4.48 -4.83 -20.77
N PRO A 52 -4.60 -4.29 -19.55
CA PRO A 52 -5.16 -2.97 -19.33
C PRO A 52 -4.17 -1.86 -19.70
N SER A 53 -4.70 -0.66 -19.96
CA SER A 53 -3.87 0.54 -20.10
C SER A 53 -3.15 0.86 -18.79
N PRO A 54 -1.91 1.39 -18.86
CA PRO A 54 -1.21 1.88 -17.67
C PRO A 54 -2.00 2.94 -16.90
N LEU A 55 -1.78 3.01 -15.59
CA LEU A 55 -2.44 3.96 -14.71
C LEU A 55 -1.42 4.79 -13.94
N THR A 56 -1.70 6.08 -13.80
CA THR A 56 -0.97 7.02 -12.95
C THR A 56 -1.94 7.88 -12.17
N PHE A 57 -1.71 8.01 -10.87
CA PHE A 57 -2.50 8.87 -10.00
C PHE A 57 -1.70 9.19 -8.74
N GLU A 58 -2.24 10.09 -7.95
CA GLU A 58 -1.64 10.55 -6.71
C GLU A 58 -2.59 10.31 -5.55
N ILE A 59 -2.03 9.88 -4.43
CA ILE A 59 -2.73 9.81 -3.15
C ILE A 59 -2.15 10.93 -2.30
N THR A 60 -2.97 11.89 -1.91
CA THR A 60 -2.52 13.10 -1.20
C THR A 60 -3.25 13.27 0.12
N ALA A 61 -2.82 14.23 0.93
CA ALA A 61 -3.44 14.57 2.21
C ALA A 61 -3.67 13.35 3.13
N ILE A 62 -2.72 12.42 3.13
CA ILE A 62 -2.83 11.16 3.88
C ILE A 62 -2.87 11.48 5.37
N ASN A 63 -3.97 11.11 6.01
CA ASN A 63 -4.15 11.21 7.44
C ASN A 63 -4.51 9.84 7.99
N LEU A 64 -3.51 9.15 8.55
CA LEU A 64 -3.65 7.80 9.07
C LEU A 64 -4.51 7.71 10.33
N GLU A 65 -4.57 8.78 11.13
CA GLU A 65 -5.42 8.86 12.32
C GLU A 65 -6.89 8.97 11.94
N LYS A 66 -7.20 9.81 10.96
CA LYS A 66 -8.55 10.01 10.43
C LYS A 66 -8.96 8.95 9.41
N GLN A 67 -8.05 8.05 9.06
CA GLN A 67 -8.25 7.00 8.06
C GLN A 67 -8.77 7.58 6.72
N ALA A 68 -8.18 8.68 6.29
CA ALA A 68 -8.62 9.45 5.14
C ALA A 68 -7.43 9.89 4.27
N ALA A 69 -7.66 9.97 2.96
CA ALA A 69 -6.76 10.56 2.00
C ALA A 69 -7.57 11.10 0.80
N ASP A 70 -6.90 11.82 -0.09
CA ASP A 70 -7.48 12.38 -1.30
C ASP A 70 -6.87 11.70 -2.52
N LEU A 71 -7.68 11.49 -3.56
CA LEU A 71 -7.23 11.03 -4.87
C LEU A 71 -7.06 12.24 -5.80
N SER A 72 -5.92 12.31 -6.47
CA SER A 72 -5.62 13.31 -7.50
C SER A 72 -5.19 12.62 -8.80
N ILE A 73 -5.71 13.09 -9.92
CA ILE A 73 -5.32 12.63 -11.27
C ILE A 73 -4.91 13.87 -12.06
N ASP A 74 -3.69 13.84 -12.62
CA ASP A 74 -3.09 14.97 -13.34
C ASP A 74 -3.13 16.29 -12.54
N GLY A 75 -2.88 16.19 -11.23
CA GLY A 75 -2.89 17.32 -10.29
C GLY A 75 -4.28 17.87 -9.96
N LYS A 76 -5.36 17.24 -10.41
CA LYS A 76 -6.74 17.66 -10.15
C LYS A 76 -7.40 16.76 -9.12
N PRO A 77 -8.22 17.30 -8.20
CA PRO A 77 -9.02 16.48 -7.30
C PRO A 77 -9.92 15.52 -8.07
N ALA A 78 -9.80 14.23 -7.78
CA ALA A 78 -10.55 13.16 -8.45
C ALA A 78 -11.50 12.43 -7.49
N GLY A 79 -11.16 12.35 -6.20
CA GLY A 79 -11.99 11.63 -5.24
C GLY A 79 -11.47 11.68 -3.81
N LYS A 80 -12.19 10.99 -2.92
CA LYS A 80 -11.80 10.76 -1.52
C LYS A 80 -11.51 9.28 -1.31
N LEU A 81 -10.54 9.00 -0.45
CA LEU A 81 -10.08 7.65 -0.13
C LEU A 81 -10.26 7.37 1.35
N ARG A 82 -10.70 6.15 1.66
CA ARG A 82 -10.63 5.61 3.02
C ARG A 82 -9.33 4.85 3.19
N VAL A 83 -8.62 5.09 4.29
CA VAL A 83 -7.34 4.45 4.58
C VAL A 83 -7.54 3.32 5.59
N VAL A 84 -7.11 2.12 5.22
CA VAL A 84 -7.05 0.94 6.09
C VAL A 84 -5.58 0.62 6.34
N ARG A 85 -5.15 0.71 7.59
CA ARG A 85 -3.76 0.47 8.00
C ARG A 85 -3.53 -1.02 8.19
N ALA A 86 -2.39 -1.50 7.70
CA ALA A 86 -1.83 -2.82 8.02
C ALA A 86 -0.42 -2.61 8.59
N LEU A 87 0.21 -3.68 9.08
CA LEU A 87 1.54 -3.60 9.69
C LEU A 87 2.60 -3.05 8.72
N ASN A 88 2.58 -3.52 7.48
CA ASN A 88 3.60 -3.23 6.46
C ASN A 88 3.02 -2.62 5.18
N ALA A 89 1.83 -2.03 5.29
CA ALA A 89 1.12 -1.44 4.17
C ALA A 89 0.00 -0.50 4.63
N ASN A 90 -0.37 0.42 3.75
CA ASN A 90 -1.63 1.14 3.84
C ASN A 90 -2.46 0.85 2.60
N SER A 91 -3.73 0.50 2.81
CA SER A 91 -4.70 0.30 1.74
C SER A 91 -5.63 1.50 1.63
N PHE A 92 -5.94 1.90 0.42
CA PHE A 92 -6.71 3.08 0.06
C PHE A 92 -7.91 2.62 -0.76
N LEU A 93 -9.10 2.73 -0.18
CA LEU A 93 -10.35 2.35 -0.80
C LEU A 93 -11.06 3.59 -1.36
N GLU A 94 -11.33 3.57 -2.65
CA GLU A 94 -12.17 4.52 -3.34
C GLU A 94 -13.54 3.88 -3.60
N VAL A 95 -14.61 4.61 -3.23
CA VAL A 95 -15.95 4.34 -3.74
C VAL A 95 -16.18 5.33 -4.87
N ALA A 96 -16.05 4.84 -6.10
CA ALA A 96 -16.26 5.63 -7.31
C ALA A 96 -17.74 5.67 -7.68
N ASN A 97 -18.05 6.38 -8.76
CA ASN A 97 -19.42 6.50 -9.27
C ASN A 97 -20.03 5.12 -9.54
N GLU A 98 -21.37 5.04 -9.46
CA GLU A 98 -22.14 3.82 -9.75
C GLU A 98 -21.79 2.62 -8.85
N GLY A 99 -21.19 2.87 -7.68
CA GLY A 99 -20.83 1.82 -6.71
C GLY A 99 -19.59 1.03 -7.08
N PHE A 100 -18.81 1.51 -8.06
CA PHE A 100 -17.53 0.92 -8.42
C PHE A 100 -16.52 1.10 -7.28
N LEU A 101 -15.63 0.12 -7.15
CA LEU A 101 -14.64 0.10 -6.08
C LEU A 101 -13.25 0.03 -6.68
N ASN A 102 -12.38 0.93 -6.25
CA ASN A 102 -10.95 0.83 -6.52
C ASN A 102 -10.22 0.67 -5.19
N LEU A 103 -9.23 -0.23 -5.18
CA LEU A 103 -8.42 -0.52 -4.01
C LEU A 103 -6.95 -0.37 -4.41
N THR A 104 -6.23 0.50 -3.72
CA THR A 104 -4.77 0.59 -3.86
C THR A 104 -4.12 0.17 -2.56
N THR A 105 -3.17 -0.74 -2.59
CA THR A 105 -2.35 -1.05 -1.42
C THR A 105 -0.92 -0.63 -1.70
N VAL A 106 -0.39 0.24 -0.84
CA VAL A 106 1.00 0.69 -0.87
C VAL A 106 1.72 0.02 0.30
N TYR A 107 2.72 -0.79 -0.02
CA TYR A 107 3.55 -1.49 0.96
C TYR A 107 4.69 -0.59 1.43
N ASP A 108 5.41 -1.03 2.45
CA ASP A 108 6.61 -0.34 2.92
C ASP A 108 7.65 -0.15 1.82
N ARG A 109 8.53 0.83 2.03
CA ARG A 109 9.60 1.15 1.09
C ARG A 109 10.51 -0.07 0.88
N ASP A 110 10.70 -0.45 -0.37
CA ASP A 110 11.73 -1.39 -0.75
C ASP A 110 13.09 -0.69 -0.74
N GLU A 111 14.00 -1.15 0.11
CA GLU A 111 15.34 -0.57 0.25
C GLU A 111 16.20 -0.69 -1.01
N THR A 112 15.92 -1.68 -1.87
CA THR A 112 16.71 -1.90 -3.09
C THR A 112 16.37 -0.86 -4.16
N SER A 113 15.08 -0.70 -4.46
CA SER A 113 14.62 0.26 -5.47
C SER A 113 14.42 1.68 -4.93
N GLY A 114 14.29 1.82 -3.61
CA GLY A 114 13.93 3.08 -2.95
C GLY A 114 12.48 3.51 -3.18
N THR A 115 11.65 2.65 -3.79
CA THR A 115 10.23 2.90 -4.08
C THR A 115 9.33 2.12 -3.14
N TYR A 116 8.04 2.45 -3.11
CA TYR A 116 7.04 1.72 -2.34
C TYR A 116 6.33 0.78 -3.31
N PRO A 117 6.48 -0.55 -3.21
CA PRO A 117 5.73 -1.48 -4.03
C PRO A 117 4.23 -1.22 -3.85
N ALA A 118 3.46 -1.33 -4.92
CA ALA A 118 2.03 -1.09 -4.87
C ALA A 118 1.24 -2.02 -5.77
N VAL A 119 0.04 -2.36 -5.34
CA VAL A 119 -0.96 -3.06 -6.15
C VAL A 119 -2.23 -2.22 -6.23
N HIS A 120 -2.91 -2.30 -7.36
CA HIS A 120 -4.17 -1.60 -7.57
C HIS A 120 -5.21 -2.54 -8.18
N SER A 121 -6.40 -2.54 -7.62
CA SER A 121 -7.56 -3.29 -8.11
C SER A 121 -8.65 -2.32 -8.52
N ARG A 122 -9.33 -2.60 -9.64
CA ARG A 122 -10.51 -1.85 -10.08
C ARG A 122 -11.65 -2.83 -10.27
N HIS A 123 -12.82 -2.51 -9.75
CA HIS A 123 -14.05 -3.26 -9.91
C HIS A 123 -15.11 -2.30 -10.43
N PHE A 124 -15.45 -2.41 -11.71
CA PHE A 124 -16.37 -1.48 -12.38
C PHE A 124 -17.28 -2.19 -13.39
N GLY A 125 -18.20 -1.44 -13.99
CA GLY A 125 -19.12 -1.91 -15.01
C GLY A 125 -18.97 -1.12 -16.31
N VAL A 126 -19.13 -1.79 -17.45
CA VAL A 126 -19.26 -1.14 -18.76
C VAL A 126 -20.50 -1.70 -19.44
N ILE A 127 -21.52 -0.85 -19.61
CA ILE A 127 -22.79 -1.23 -20.27
C ILE A 127 -23.41 -2.49 -19.62
N GLY A 128 -23.41 -2.54 -18.29
CA GLY A 128 -23.96 -3.66 -17.50
C GLY A 128 -23.09 -4.92 -17.43
N GLN A 129 -21.95 -4.98 -18.14
CA GLN A 129 -21.00 -6.08 -17.99
C GLN A 129 -20.01 -5.81 -16.86
N PRO A 130 -19.75 -6.78 -15.97
CA PRO A 130 -18.77 -6.61 -14.92
C PRO A 130 -17.36 -6.64 -15.52
N VAL A 131 -16.53 -5.69 -15.08
CA VAL A 131 -15.12 -5.59 -15.42
C VAL A 131 -14.31 -5.48 -14.14
N PHE A 132 -13.26 -6.28 -14.02
CA PHE A 132 -12.30 -6.11 -12.95
C PHE A 132 -10.88 -6.14 -13.49
N ALA A 133 -9.98 -5.38 -12.88
CA ALA A 133 -8.60 -5.29 -13.29
C ALA A 133 -7.68 -5.29 -12.08
N GLN A 134 -6.51 -5.90 -12.24
CA GLN A 134 -5.47 -6.02 -11.24
C GLN A 134 -4.15 -5.52 -11.83
N TYR A 135 -3.49 -4.64 -11.09
CA TYR A 135 -2.26 -3.99 -11.52
C TYR A 135 -1.17 -4.14 -10.47
N ALA A 136 0.07 -4.27 -10.94
CA ALA A 136 1.28 -4.21 -10.13
C ALA A 136 2.11 -2.99 -10.56
N GLY A 137 2.62 -2.27 -9.58
CA GLY A 137 3.33 -1.02 -9.80
C GLY A 137 4.13 -0.58 -8.59
N SER A 138 4.39 0.72 -8.52
CA SER A 138 5.08 1.33 -7.39
C SER A 138 4.60 2.76 -7.17
N CYS A 139 4.84 3.25 -5.96
CA CYS A 139 4.63 4.62 -5.56
C CYS A 139 5.95 5.25 -5.10
N LYS A 140 6.04 6.58 -5.23
CA LYS A 140 7.14 7.38 -4.70
C LYS A 140 6.56 8.50 -3.83
N PRO A 141 7.29 8.97 -2.80
CA PRO A 141 6.91 10.18 -2.08
C PRO A 141 6.73 11.34 -3.05
N LYS A 142 5.71 12.17 -2.81
CA LYS A 142 5.46 13.41 -3.56
C LYS A 142 5.82 14.63 -2.73
#